data_AF-A0A2D5VG64-F1
#
_entry.id   AF-A0A2D5VG64-F1
#
_cell.length_a   1.000
_cell.length_b   1.000
_cell.length_c   1.000
_cell.angle_alpha   90.00
_cell.angle_beta   90.00
_cell.angle_gamma   90.00
#
_symmetry.space_group_name_H-M   'P 1'
#
loop_
_entity.id
_entity.type
_entity.pdbx_description
1 polymer ?
#
loop_
_entity_poly.entity_id
_entity_poly.type
_entity_poly.pdbx_seq_one_letter_code
_entity_poly.pdbx_strand_id
1 'polypeptide(L)'
;MSRIATEAKVMADACQAAGVKLGYQSGGTRLGAVNTAIRDYISSGQLGNVYYGRQTSFRVRGRPGIDMPNFSPWFLNSSFSGGGSIYDIGVYQITCWAIHNRRLLAALLIAGLNPITMETGSTMSMNKRQF
;
A
#
# COMPACT_ATOMS: atom_id res chain seq x y z
N MET A 1 -8.40 -9.15 1.97
CA MET A 1 -9.50 -9.17 0.99
C MET A 1 -9.63 -10.56 0.38
N SER A 2 -8.54 -11.17 -0.09
CA SER A 2 -8.50 -12.57 -0.53
C SER A 2 -7.17 -13.24 -0.18
N ARG A 3 -7.02 -14.53 -0.46
CA ARG A 3 -5.78 -15.29 -0.20
C ARG A 3 -4.75 -15.11 -1.30
N ILE A 4 -5.22 -14.92 -2.54
CA ILE A 4 -4.39 -14.74 -3.74
C ILE A 4 -4.87 -13.56 -4.58
N ALA A 5 -3.97 -13.02 -5.40
CA ALA A 5 -4.24 -11.86 -6.26
C ALA A 5 -5.37 -12.10 -7.27
N THR A 6 -5.49 -13.31 -7.81
CA THR A 6 -6.55 -13.66 -8.78
C THR A 6 -7.95 -13.52 -8.18
N GLU A 7 -8.14 -14.00 -6.94
CA GLU A 7 -9.41 -13.83 -6.21
C GLU A 7 -9.71 -12.34 -5.96
N ALA A 8 -8.69 -11.55 -5.60
CA ALA A 8 -8.86 -10.11 -5.40
C ALA A 8 -9.28 -9.41 -6.70
N LYS A 9 -8.71 -9.83 -7.83
CA LYS A 9 -9.09 -9.31 -9.15
C LYS A 9 -10.55 -9.62 -9.47
N VAL A 10 -11.00 -10.84 -9.23
CA VAL A 10 -12.42 -11.22 -9.44
C VAL A 10 -13.35 -10.35 -8.59
N MET A 11 -13.02 -10.10 -7.32
CA MET A 11 -13.81 -9.20 -6.47
C MET A 11 -13.84 -7.77 -7.00
N ALA A 12 -12.70 -7.26 -7.48
CA ALA A 12 -12.59 -5.92 -8.05
C ALA A 12 -13.41 -5.77 -9.34
N ASP A 13 -13.28 -6.75 -10.25
CA ASP A 13 -14.00 -6.79 -11.52
C ASP A 13 -15.52 -6.88 -11.28
N ALA A 14 -15.96 -7.68 -10.30
CA ALA A 14 -17.36 -7.77 -9.91
C ALA A 14 -17.92 -6.45 -9.35
N CYS A 15 -17.15 -5.75 -8.51
CA CYS A 15 -17.54 -4.42 -8.01
C CYS A 15 -17.62 -3.39 -9.13
N GLN A 16 -16.70 -3.45 -10.09
CA GLN A 16 -16.71 -2.59 -11.27
C GLN A 16 -17.95 -2.84 -12.12
N ALA A 17 -18.30 -4.10 -12.38
CA ALA A 17 -19.49 -4.48 -13.14
C ALA A 17 -20.79 -4.04 -12.44
N ALA A 18 -20.83 -4.12 -11.11
CA ALA A 18 -21.97 -3.68 -10.31
C ALA A 18 -22.02 -2.16 -10.07
N GLY A 19 -20.99 -1.40 -10.47
CA GLY A 19 -20.91 0.05 -10.24
C GLY A 19 -20.75 0.46 -8.77
N VAL A 20 -20.34 -0.47 -7.89
CA VAL A 20 -20.20 -0.23 -6.45
C VAL A 20 -18.75 -0.02 -6.05
N LYS A 21 -18.53 0.65 -4.91
CA LYS A 21 -17.20 0.81 -4.31
C LYS A 21 -16.96 -0.28 -3.28
N LEU A 22 -15.82 -0.98 -3.41
CA LEU A 22 -15.38 -1.95 -2.42
C LEU A 22 -14.63 -1.25 -1.28
N GLY A 23 -15.26 -1.19 -0.11
CA GLY A 23 -14.60 -0.75 1.12
C GLY A 23 -13.80 -1.89 1.74
N TYR A 24 -12.56 -1.62 2.15
CA TYR A 24 -11.77 -2.53 2.95
C TYR A 24 -11.57 -1.94 4.34
N GLN A 25 -11.59 -2.78 5.37
CA GLN A 25 -11.48 -2.38 6.77
C GLN A 25 -10.04 -2.02 7.14
N SER A 26 -9.48 -0.98 6.52
CA SER A 26 -8.23 -0.35 6.96
C SER A 26 -8.44 1.08 7.45
N GLY A 27 -9.68 1.53 7.60
CA GLY A 27 -10.00 2.92 7.93
C GLY A 27 -9.29 3.39 9.20
N GLY A 28 -9.25 2.55 10.24
CA GLY A 28 -8.62 2.87 11.53
C GLY A 28 -7.10 3.10 11.45
N THR A 29 -6.39 2.41 10.57
CA THR A 29 -4.95 2.65 10.35
C THR A 29 -4.70 3.72 9.32
N ARG A 30 -5.58 3.86 8.32
CA ARG A 30 -5.42 4.77 7.18
C ARG A 30 -5.80 6.21 7.47
N LEU A 31 -6.89 6.42 8.21
CA LEU A 31 -7.54 7.73 8.39
C LEU A 31 -7.31 8.33 9.78
N GLY A 32 -6.31 7.82 10.51
CA GLY A 32 -5.91 8.40 11.79
C GLY A 32 -5.29 9.79 11.62
N ALA A 33 -5.46 10.65 12.63
CA ALA A 33 -5.02 12.05 12.60
C ALA A 33 -3.54 12.21 12.20
N VAL A 34 -2.66 11.34 12.69
CA VAL A 34 -1.22 11.37 12.37
C VAL A 34 -0.97 11.13 10.88
N ASN A 35 -1.62 10.14 10.28
CA ASN A 35 -1.45 9.83 8.86
C ASN A 35 -2.03 10.95 7.98
N THR A 36 -3.17 11.52 8.38
CA THR A 36 -3.72 12.70 7.69
C THR A 36 -2.77 13.90 7.77
N ALA A 37 -2.18 14.18 8.94
CA ALA A 37 -1.21 15.27 9.08
C ALA A 37 0.06 15.03 8.23
N ILE A 38 0.59 13.80 8.21
CA ILE A 38 1.73 13.43 7.34
C ILE A 38 1.38 13.65 5.87
N ARG A 39 0.19 13.22 5.44
CA ARG A 39 -0.29 13.44 4.07
C ARG A 39 -0.30 14.92 3.72
N ASP A 40 -0.89 15.73 4.58
CA ASP A 40 -1.09 17.14 4.33
C ASP A 40 0.26 17.87 4.32
N TYR A 41 1.18 17.48 5.20
CA TYR A 41 2.55 18.00 5.24
C TYR A 41 3.35 17.64 3.97
N ILE A 42 3.29 16.40 3.49
CA ILE A 42 3.92 16.00 2.22
C ILE A 42 3.27 16.73 1.04
N SER A 43 1.94 16.81 1.02
CA SER A 43 1.18 17.42 -0.09
C SER A 43 1.36 18.94 -0.14
N SER A 44 1.69 19.59 0.98
CA SER A 44 2.00 21.02 1.03
C SER A 44 3.30 21.39 0.32
N GLY A 45 4.15 20.42 -0.01
CA GLY A 45 5.45 20.66 -0.63
C GLY A 45 6.52 21.20 0.31
N GLN A 46 6.24 21.37 1.60
CA GLN A 46 7.21 21.85 2.59
C GLN A 46 8.43 20.93 2.76
N LEU A 47 8.28 19.63 2.47
CA LEU A 47 9.37 18.64 2.46
C LEU A 47 10.16 18.61 1.14
N GLY A 48 9.72 19.33 0.11
CA GLY A 48 10.25 19.19 -1.24
C GLY A 48 9.98 17.81 -1.84
N ASN A 49 10.92 17.30 -2.63
CA ASN A 49 10.80 15.98 -3.25
C ASN A 49 11.24 14.89 -2.27
N VAL A 50 10.26 14.11 -1.78
CA VAL A 50 10.53 12.95 -0.90
C VAL A 50 11.34 11.91 -1.69
N TYR A 51 12.61 11.77 -1.34
CA TYR A 51 13.53 10.79 -1.95
C TYR A 51 13.40 9.39 -1.32
N TYR A 52 13.19 9.34 0.00
CA TYR A 52 13.17 8.09 0.75
C TYR A 52 12.15 8.16 1.89
N GLY A 53 11.45 7.05 2.12
CA GLY A 53 10.56 6.87 3.25
C GLY A 53 10.61 5.44 3.72
N ARG A 54 10.67 5.23 5.04
CA ARG A 54 10.68 3.91 5.66
C ARG A 54 9.57 3.82 6.69
N GLN A 55 8.88 2.69 6.68
CA GLN A 55 7.90 2.36 7.69
C GLN A 55 8.17 0.94 8.17
N THR A 56 8.29 0.76 9.48
CA THR A 56 8.55 -0.54 10.10
C THR A 56 7.51 -0.76 11.19
N SER A 57 6.91 -1.94 11.21
CA SER A 57 6.02 -2.36 12.29
C SER A 57 6.43 -3.75 12.72
N PHE A 58 6.60 -3.93 14.02
CA PHE A 58 6.93 -5.22 14.61
C PHE A 58 6.04 -5.44 15.83
N ARG A 59 5.70 -6.71 16.05
CA ARG A 59 5.00 -7.16 17.25
C ARG A 59 5.81 -8.32 17.82
N VAL A 60 6.15 -8.22 19.11
CA VAL A 60 6.91 -9.27 19.81
C VAL A 60 5.99 -10.40 20.30
N ARG A 61 4.73 -10.06 20.63
CA ARG A 61 3.68 -11.02 21.02
C ARG A 61 2.40 -10.74 20.25
N GLY A 62 1.48 -11.70 20.27
CA GLY A 62 0.18 -11.59 19.60
C GLY A 62 0.18 -12.28 18.24
N ARG A 63 0.98 -13.34 18.07
CA ARG A 63 0.94 -14.21 16.90
C ARG A 63 -0.35 -15.04 16.96
N PRO A 64 -1.30 -14.86 16.03
CA PRO A 64 -2.54 -15.63 16.02
C PRO A 64 -2.25 -17.13 15.89
N GLY A 65 -2.88 -17.94 16.74
CA GLY A 65 -2.67 -19.39 16.78
C GLY A 65 -1.39 -19.86 17.50
N ILE A 66 -0.54 -18.95 17.98
CA ILE A 66 0.63 -19.29 18.83
C ILE A 66 0.51 -18.63 20.21
N ASP A 67 0.60 -17.30 20.27
CA ASP A 67 0.54 -16.55 21.54
C ASP A 67 -0.91 -16.23 21.95
N MET A 68 -1.86 -16.47 21.03
CA MET A 68 -3.27 -16.15 21.19
C MET A 68 -4.08 -17.46 21.11
N PRO A 69 -4.21 -18.22 22.21
CA PRO A 69 -4.84 -19.54 22.20
C PRO A 69 -6.34 -19.51 21.85
N ASN A 70 -6.99 -18.37 22.04
CA ASN A 70 -8.39 -18.16 21.64
C ASN A 70 -8.55 -17.85 20.14
N PHE A 71 -7.45 -17.71 19.40
CA PHE A 71 -7.47 -17.43 17.97
C PHE A 71 -7.29 -18.73 17.18
N SER A 72 -8.15 -18.94 16.19
CA SER A 72 -8.19 -20.22 15.49
C SER A 72 -6.90 -20.48 14.68
N PRO A 73 -6.41 -21.75 14.61
CA PRO A 73 -5.15 -22.09 13.97
C PRO A 73 -5.11 -21.85 12.45
N TRP A 74 -6.24 -21.53 11.82
CA TRP A 74 -6.31 -21.27 10.37
C TRP A 74 -5.31 -20.21 9.90
N PHE A 75 -4.94 -19.27 10.78
CA PHE A 75 -3.96 -18.23 10.48
C PHE A 75 -2.57 -18.79 10.12
N LEU A 76 -2.20 -19.92 10.73
CA LEU A 76 -0.93 -20.60 10.50
C LEU A 76 -0.93 -21.44 9.22
N ASN A 77 -2.10 -21.67 8.62
CA ASN A 77 -2.26 -22.45 7.41
C ASN A 77 -2.38 -21.52 6.19
N SER A 78 -1.36 -21.52 5.33
CA SER A 78 -1.31 -20.66 4.13
C SER A 78 -2.44 -20.92 3.15
N SER A 79 -3.00 -22.13 3.10
CA SER A 79 -4.17 -22.44 2.27
C SER A 79 -5.40 -21.64 2.68
N PHE A 80 -5.49 -21.20 3.93
CA PHE A 80 -6.58 -20.35 4.43
C PHE A 80 -6.16 -18.88 4.59
N SER A 81 -4.95 -18.61 5.11
CA SER A 81 -4.49 -17.25 5.38
C SER A 81 -3.81 -16.56 4.20
N GLY A 82 -3.40 -17.31 3.17
CA GLY A 82 -2.63 -16.82 2.02
C GLY A 82 -1.19 -16.50 2.40
N GLY A 83 -0.98 -15.41 3.14
CA GLY A 83 0.32 -14.87 3.51
C GLY A 83 0.53 -14.64 5.01
N GLY A 84 -0.37 -15.14 5.87
CA GLY A 84 -0.28 -15.03 7.33
C GLY A 84 -0.03 -13.59 7.80
N SER A 85 0.98 -13.40 8.66
CA SER A 85 1.33 -12.10 9.26
C SER A 85 1.66 -11.00 8.26
N ILE A 86 2.22 -11.34 7.10
CA ILE A 86 2.55 -10.34 6.06
C ILE A 86 1.25 -9.79 5.46
N TYR A 87 0.26 -10.64 5.22
CA TYR A 87 -1.03 -10.23 4.66
C TYR A 87 -1.93 -9.57 5.71
N ASP A 88 -1.78 -9.96 6.97
CA ASP A 88 -2.55 -9.37 8.07
C ASP A 88 -2.06 -7.95 8.42
N ILE A 89 -0.76 -7.78 8.69
CA ILE A 89 -0.23 -6.50 9.19
C ILE A 89 0.43 -5.68 8.08
N GLY A 90 1.16 -6.34 7.18
CA GLY A 90 1.96 -5.70 6.14
C GLY A 90 1.11 -4.89 5.15
N VAL A 91 -0.10 -5.36 4.84
CA VAL A 91 -1.02 -4.65 3.93
C VAL A 91 -1.40 -3.27 4.45
N TYR A 92 -1.58 -3.08 5.76
CA TYR A 92 -1.87 -1.75 6.32
C TYR A 92 -0.69 -0.80 6.13
N GLN A 93 0.53 -1.31 6.28
CA GLN A 93 1.73 -0.52 6.13
C GLN A 93 1.89 -0.04 4.67
N ILE A 94 1.75 -0.96 3.71
CA ILE A 94 1.81 -0.66 2.27
C ILE A 94 0.68 0.31 1.88
N THR A 95 -0.52 0.06 2.38
CA THR A 95 -1.72 0.86 2.11
C THR A 95 -1.56 2.29 2.61
N CYS A 96 -1.01 2.49 3.80
CA CYS A 96 -0.71 3.83 4.32
C CYS A 96 0.34 4.48 3.42
N TRP A 97 1.47 3.83 3.15
CA TRP A 97 2.53 4.40 2.32
C TRP A 97 2.04 4.82 0.92
N ALA A 98 1.13 4.03 0.33
CA ALA A 98 0.61 4.24 -1.02
C ALA A 98 -0.21 5.50 -1.24
N ILE A 99 -0.91 5.96 -0.22
CA ILE A 99 -1.72 7.18 -0.31
C ILE A 99 -0.81 8.40 -0.25
N HIS A 100 0.18 8.35 0.63
CA HIS A 100 1.08 9.48 0.90
C HIS A 100 2.06 9.69 -0.24
N ASN A 101 2.49 8.62 -0.92
CA ASN A 101 3.55 8.66 -1.92
C ASN A 101 3.18 7.91 -3.22
N ARG A 102 2.15 8.38 -3.94
CA ARG A 102 1.77 7.79 -5.25
C ARG A 102 2.91 7.76 -6.27
N ARG A 103 3.89 8.66 -6.17
CA ARG A 103 5.07 8.72 -7.06
C ARG A 103 6.12 7.65 -6.75
N LEU A 104 6.33 7.29 -5.49
CA LEU A 104 7.36 6.31 -5.11
C LEU A 104 6.89 4.86 -5.27
N LEU A 105 5.58 4.60 -5.28
CA LEU A 105 5.07 3.26 -5.58
C LEU A 105 5.32 2.82 -7.02
N ALA A 106 5.32 3.76 -7.96
CA ALA A 106 5.71 3.46 -9.33
C ALA A 106 7.15 2.93 -9.39
N ALA A 107 8.06 3.48 -8.58
CA ALA A 107 9.46 3.03 -8.53
C ALA A 107 9.62 1.61 -7.96
N LEU A 108 8.83 1.22 -6.95
CA LEU A 108 8.89 -0.14 -6.40
C LEU A 108 8.31 -1.20 -7.36
N LEU A 109 7.30 -0.83 -8.15
CA LEU A 109 6.70 -1.70 -9.18
C LEU A 109 7.58 -1.82 -10.43
N ILE A 110 8.29 -0.74 -10.79
CA ILE A 110 9.26 -0.72 -11.89
C ILE A 110 10.57 -1.43 -11.50
N ALA A 111 10.97 -1.44 -10.23
CA ALA A 111 12.14 -2.19 -9.77
C ALA A 111 11.94 -3.72 -9.76
N GLY A 112 10.68 -4.21 -9.79
CA GLY A 112 10.34 -5.62 -9.92
C GLY A 112 10.21 -6.14 -11.36
N LEU A 113 10.33 -5.25 -12.35
CA LEU A 113 10.32 -5.56 -13.77
C LEU A 113 11.58 -4.91 -14.37
N ASN A 114 12.65 -5.69 -14.54
CA ASN A 114 13.93 -5.31 -15.18
C ASN A 114 13.89 -3.96 -15.93
N PRO A 115 14.59 -2.91 -15.45
CA PRO A 115 14.75 -1.68 -16.20
C PRO A 115 15.83 -1.90 -17.26
N ILE A 116 15.48 -2.59 -18.34
CA ILE A 116 16.25 -2.51 -19.58
C ILE A 116 15.54 -1.46 -20.45
N THR A 117 16.25 -0.35 -20.63
CA THR A 117 16.06 0.73 -21.60
C THR A 117 14.81 1.61 -21.46
N MET A 118 14.98 2.74 -20.76
CA MET A 118 14.55 4.02 -21.33
C MET A 118 15.77 4.93 -21.36
N GLU A 119 16.41 4.96 -22.54
CA GLU A 119 17.42 5.95 -22.89
C GLU A 119 16.81 7.36 -22.88
N THR A 120 17.69 8.28 -22.50
CA THR A 120 17.67 9.73 -22.65
C THR A 120 16.94 10.31 -23.88
N GLY A 121 16.21 11.41 -23.65
CA GLY A 121 15.66 12.32 -24.67
C GLY A 121 14.13 12.39 -24.56
N SER A 122 13.50 13.44 -24.02
CA SER A 122 13.55 14.80 -24.57
C SER A 122 13.17 15.83 -23.51
N THR A 123 13.91 16.93 -23.51
CA THR A 123 13.58 18.20 -22.85
C THR A 123 12.28 18.75 -23.44
N MET A 124 11.21 18.81 -22.65
CA MET A 124 10.03 19.62 -22.98
C MET A 124 10.05 20.89 -22.11
N SER A 125 10.47 21.98 -22.74
CA SER A 125 10.43 23.35 -22.26
C SER A 125 9.00 23.72 -21.82
N MET A 126 8.81 24.07 -20.54
CA MET A 126 7.62 24.78 -20.08
C MET A 126 7.97 26.23 -19.79
N ASN A 127 7.39 27.09 -20.63
CA ASN A 127 7.55 28.53 -20.72
C ASN A 127 7.03 29.24 -19.45
N LYS A 128 7.92 29.90 -18.71
CA LYS A 128 7.55 30.83 -17.63
C LYS A 128 7.08 32.16 -18.21
N ARG A 129 5.81 32.26 -18.61
CA ARG A 129 5.08 33.54 -18.73
C ARG A 129 3.59 33.31 -18.56
N GLN A 130 3.05 33.67 -17.40
CA GLN A 130 1.96 34.64 -17.24
C GLN A 130 1.51 34.64 -15.76
N PHE A 131 1.68 35.83 -15.16
CA PHE A 131 1.28 36.38 -13.87
C PHE A 131 0.73 35.47 -12.77
#